data_AF-A0A800IJH0-F1
#
_entry.id   AF-A0A800IJH0-F1
#
_cell.length_a   1.000
_cell.length_b   1.000
_cell.length_c   1.000
_cell.angle_alpha   90.00
_cell.angle_beta   90.00
_cell.angle_gamma   90.00
#
_symmetry.space_group_name_H-M   'P 1'
#
loop_
_entity.id
_entity.type
_entity.pdbx_description
1 polymer ?
#
loop_
_entity_poly.entity_id
_entity_poly.type
_entity_poly.pdbx_seq_one_letter_code
_entity_poly.pdbx_strand_id
1 'polypeptide(L)'
;MVKRGFTSWEDHHKTAMQVIGRDVDLVGVPLNDLMAAGVPRVDICRDIFVHNTIYSADKLFRDLPEFQPRLTLEEGMAQVIEAMDDNGQISNSDESDWEDRLIEAQRSVGNVSIP
;
A
#
# COMPACT_ATOMS: atom_id res chain seq x y z
N MET A 1 -1.86 -3.79 22.41
CA MET A 1 -0.44 -4.18 22.21
C MET A 1 -0.26 -4.44 20.74
N VAL A 2 0.77 -3.88 20.11
CA VAL A 2 1.01 -4.07 18.67
C VAL A 2 1.18 -5.55 18.35
N LYS A 3 0.50 -6.01 17.30
CA LYS A 3 0.60 -7.38 16.79
C LYS A 3 2.06 -7.64 16.39
N ARG A 4 2.68 -8.67 16.99
CA ARG A 4 4.02 -9.13 16.60
C ARG A 4 3.94 -9.90 15.28
N GLY A 5 5.02 -9.88 14.51
CA GLY A 5 5.11 -10.55 13.22
C GLY A 5 5.34 -9.55 12.08
N PHE A 6 4.80 -9.85 10.91
CA PHE A 6 4.87 -9.01 9.73
C PHE A 6 3.47 -8.70 9.21
N THR A 7 3.38 -7.68 8.35
CA THR A 7 2.20 -7.38 7.54
C THR A 7 2.56 -7.55 6.08
N SER A 8 1.64 -8.06 5.27
CA SER A 8 1.77 -7.96 3.82
C SER A 8 1.31 -6.57 3.35
N TRP A 9 1.70 -6.19 2.12
CA TRP A 9 1.16 -5.00 1.48
C TRP A 9 -0.34 -5.11 1.20
N GLU A 10 -0.83 -6.31 0.90
CA GLU A 10 -2.26 -6.58 0.72
C GLU A 10 -3.04 -6.34 2.02
N ASP A 11 -2.57 -6.89 3.14
CA ASP A 11 -3.20 -6.68 4.46
C ASP A 11 -3.15 -5.20 4.86
N HIS A 12 -2.03 -4.52 4.59
CA HIS A 12 -1.90 -3.09 4.86
C HIS A 12 -2.96 -2.26 4.12
N HIS A 13 -3.19 -2.53 2.84
CA HIS A 13 -4.21 -1.84 2.06
C HIS A 13 -5.64 -2.22 2.48
N LYS A 14 -5.89 -3.48 2.89
CA LYS A 14 -7.18 -3.87 3.46
C LYS A 14 -7.48 -3.15 4.77
N THR A 15 -6.47 -2.93 5.63
CA THR A 15 -6.62 -2.07 6.81
C THR A 15 -6.95 -0.62 6.40
N ALA A 16 -6.33 -0.09 5.35
CA ALA A 16 -6.67 1.25 4.85
C ALA A 16 -8.12 1.35 4.38
N MET A 17 -8.63 0.34 3.65
CA MET A 17 -10.04 0.28 3.25
C MET A 17 -10.99 0.33 4.44
N GLN A 18 -10.68 -0.40 5.51
CA GLN A 18 -11.46 -0.40 6.74
C GLN A 18 -11.48 0.98 7.40
N VAL A 19 -10.31 1.62 7.52
CA VAL A 19 -10.18 2.95 8.11
C VAL A 19 -10.93 4.01 7.29
N ILE A 20 -10.80 3.97 5.97
CA ILE A 20 -11.47 4.90 5.03
C ILE A 20 -12.98 4.61 4.95
N GLY A 21 -13.41 3.40 5.33
CA GLY A 21 -14.80 2.96 5.23
C GLY A 21 -15.23 2.63 3.79
N ARG A 22 -14.28 2.21 2.94
CA ARG A 22 -14.55 1.89 1.54
C ARG A 22 -13.73 0.71 1.05
N ASP A 23 -14.44 -0.34 0.64
CA ASP A 23 -13.86 -1.48 -0.06
C ASP A 23 -13.64 -1.16 -1.55
N VAL A 24 -12.45 -1.49 -2.06
CA VAL A 24 -12.08 -1.34 -3.47
C VAL A 24 -11.37 -2.60 -3.97
N ASP A 25 -11.30 -2.77 -5.28
CA ASP A 25 -10.55 -3.86 -5.90
C ASP A 25 -9.04 -3.59 -5.84
N LEU A 26 -8.26 -4.57 -5.39
CA LEU A 26 -6.79 -4.49 -5.42
C LEU A 26 -6.26 -5.14 -6.68
N VAL A 27 -5.86 -4.30 -7.65
CA VAL A 27 -5.35 -4.77 -8.95
C VAL A 27 -3.84 -4.94 -8.88
N GLY A 28 -3.37 -6.18 -8.89
CA GLY A 28 -1.95 -6.50 -8.95
C GLY A 28 -1.37 -6.27 -10.35
N VAL A 29 -0.33 -5.43 -10.45
CA VAL A 29 0.39 -5.14 -11.70
C VAL A 29 1.83 -5.65 -11.58
N PRO A 30 2.35 -6.44 -12.55
CA PRO A 30 3.74 -6.87 -12.54
C PRO A 30 4.69 -5.67 -12.57
N LEU A 31 5.77 -5.72 -11.77
CA LEU A 31 6.72 -4.61 -11.66
C LEU A 31 7.30 -4.19 -13.02
N ASN A 32 7.63 -5.15 -13.89
CA ASN A 32 8.18 -4.86 -15.21
C ASN A 32 7.22 -4.02 -16.06
N ASP A 33 5.92 -4.33 -16.00
CA ASP A 33 4.88 -3.62 -16.75
C ASP A 33 4.66 -2.23 -16.15
N LEU A 34 4.65 -2.11 -14.82
CA LEU A 34 4.57 -0.83 -14.12
C LEU A 34 5.74 0.10 -14.49
N MET A 35 6.97 -0.42 -14.56
CA MET A 35 8.14 0.36 -14.98
C MET A 35 8.07 0.74 -16.46
N ALA A 36 7.65 -0.17 -17.32
CA ALA A 36 7.50 0.08 -18.75
C ALA A 36 6.44 1.14 -19.06
N ALA A 37 5.39 1.25 -18.23
CA ALA A 37 4.34 2.25 -18.35
C ALA A 37 4.84 3.69 -18.08
N GLY A 38 6.01 3.86 -17.44
CA GLY A 38 6.61 5.18 -17.20
C GLY A 38 5.78 6.09 -16.29
N VAL A 39 4.99 5.51 -15.38
CA VAL A 39 4.11 6.25 -14.46
C VAL A 39 4.92 6.95 -13.36
N PRO A 40 4.44 8.09 -12.81
CA PRO A 40 5.22 8.86 -11.85
C PRO A 40 5.24 8.22 -10.46
N ARG A 41 6.29 8.50 -9.67
CA ARG A 41 6.39 8.21 -8.22
C ARG A 41 6.31 6.72 -7.83
N VAL A 42 6.66 5.81 -8.74
CA VAL A 42 6.69 4.36 -8.48
C VAL A 42 8.10 3.78 -8.31
N ASP A 43 9.15 4.61 -8.30
CA ASP A 43 10.54 4.15 -8.15
C ASP A 43 10.77 3.31 -6.89
N ILE A 44 10.05 3.60 -5.81
CA ILE A 44 10.14 2.82 -4.57
C ILE A 44 9.70 1.35 -4.77
N CYS A 45 8.84 1.07 -5.73
CA CYS A 45 8.45 -0.30 -6.05
C CYS A 45 9.64 -1.09 -6.61
N ARG A 46 10.48 -0.45 -7.44
CA ARG A 46 11.72 -1.05 -7.96
C ARG A 46 12.77 -1.16 -6.86
N ASP A 47 12.93 -0.11 -6.06
CA ASP A 47 14.09 0.00 -5.17
C ASP A 47 13.89 -0.77 -3.85
N ILE A 48 12.65 -0.91 -3.38
CA ILE A 48 12.33 -1.51 -2.08
C ILE A 48 11.33 -2.67 -2.22
N PHE A 49 10.18 -2.45 -2.86
CA PHE A 49 9.08 -3.43 -2.82
C PHE A 49 9.23 -4.63 -3.75
N VAL A 50 10.22 -4.62 -4.65
CA VAL A 50 10.63 -5.80 -5.42
C VAL A 50 11.15 -6.93 -4.54
N HIS A 51 11.60 -6.62 -3.32
CA HIS A 51 12.13 -7.57 -2.38
C HIS A 51 11.17 -7.82 -1.22
N ASN A 52 10.94 -9.09 -0.90
CA ASN A 52 10.24 -9.48 0.32
C ASN A 52 11.11 -9.13 1.54
N THR A 53 10.78 -8.01 2.18
CA THR A 53 11.58 -7.47 3.30
C THR A 53 10.73 -7.35 4.55
N ILE A 54 11.29 -7.76 5.70
CA ILE A 54 10.64 -7.65 7.01
C ILE A 54 11.61 -6.96 7.97
N TYR A 55 11.16 -5.88 8.60
CA TYR A 55 11.89 -5.24 9.68
C TYR A 55 11.47 -5.83 11.02
N SER A 56 12.41 -6.44 11.76
CA SER A 56 12.17 -6.93 13.11
C SER A 56 12.64 -5.93 14.16
N ALA A 57 11.74 -5.62 15.11
CA ALA A 57 12.03 -4.81 16.29
C ALA A 57 12.53 -5.64 17.49
N ASP A 58 12.82 -6.94 17.32
CA ASP A 58 13.16 -7.83 18.45
C ASP A 58 14.40 -7.37 19.23
N LYS A 59 15.41 -6.83 18.54
CA LYS A 59 16.60 -6.26 19.20
C LYS A 59 16.22 -5.04 20.05
N LEU A 60 15.37 -4.17 19.53
CA LEU A 60 14.91 -2.98 20.24
C LEU A 60 14.11 -3.36 21.49
N PHE A 61 13.19 -4.32 21.39
CA PHE A 61 12.42 -4.78 22.54
C PHE A 61 13.26 -5.50 23.61
N ARG A 62 14.34 -6.17 23.19
CA ARG A 62 15.29 -6.79 24.12
C ARG A 62 16.14 -5.74 24.84
N ASP A 63 16.68 -4.78 24.09
CA ASP A 63 17.66 -3.82 24.60
C ASP A 63 16.99 -2.62 25.31
N LEU A 64 15.71 -2.34 25.00
CA LEU A 64 14.90 -1.26 25.57
C LEU A 64 13.47 -1.77 25.93
N PRO A 65 13.31 -2.52 27.03
CA PRO A 65 12.05 -3.21 27.36
C PRO A 65 10.86 -2.28 27.68
N GLU A 66 11.13 -1.02 28.05
CA GLU A 66 10.12 0.02 28.24
C GLU A 66 9.51 0.51 26.92
N PHE A 67 10.19 0.29 25.78
CA PHE A 67 9.66 0.61 24.47
C PHE A 67 8.55 -0.38 24.10
N GLN A 68 7.31 0.01 24.38
CA GLN A 68 6.12 -0.80 24.14
C GLN A 68 5.12 -0.02 23.28
N PRO A 69 5.21 -0.13 21.94
CA PRO A 69 4.24 0.46 21.03
C PRO A 69 2.81 0.05 21.40
N ARG A 70 1.93 1.04 21.51
CA ARG A 70 0.53 0.84 21.93
C ARG A 70 -0.46 1.00 20.79
N LEU A 71 -0.16 1.88 19.84
CA LEU A 71 -0.99 2.16 18.67
C LEU A 71 -0.94 1.00 17.68
N THR A 72 -2.10 0.51 17.31
CA THR A 72 -2.26 -0.46 16.23
C THR A 72 -1.98 0.19 14.86
N LEU A 73 -1.82 -0.63 13.82
CA LEU A 73 -1.70 -0.13 12.45
C LEU A 73 -2.95 0.68 12.05
N GLU A 74 -4.13 0.16 12.37
CA GLU A 74 -5.41 0.81 12.08
C GLU A 74 -5.53 2.19 12.76
N GLU A 75 -5.25 2.26 14.06
CA GLU A 75 -5.29 3.52 14.81
C GLU A 75 -4.28 4.55 14.29
N GLY A 76 -3.05 4.12 14.01
CA GLY A 76 -2.02 5.01 13.47
C GLY A 76 -2.34 5.50 12.07
N MET A 77 -2.89 4.61 11.22
CA MET A 77 -3.31 4.96 9.87
C MET A 77 -4.48 5.94 9.87
N ALA A 78 -5.47 5.75 10.74
CA ALA A 78 -6.57 6.70 10.92
C ALA A 78 -6.06 8.10 11.28
N GLN A 79 -5.13 8.19 12.25
CA GLN A 79 -4.54 9.48 12.64
C GLN A 79 -3.77 10.16 11.50
N VAL A 80 -3.04 9.39 10.68
CA VAL A 80 -2.28 9.95 9.55
C VAL A 80 -3.23 10.42 8.45
N ILE A 81 -4.26 9.64 8.11
CA ILE A 81 -5.24 10.01 7.08
C ILE A 81 -6.01 11.26 7.50
N GLU A 82 -6.49 11.32 8.74
CA GLU A 82 -7.17 12.50 9.31
C GLU A 82 -6.25 13.73 9.23
N ALA A 83 -5.00 13.62 9.67
CA ALA A 83 -4.05 14.72 9.59
C ALA A 83 -3.74 15.14 8.14
N MET A 84 -3.71 14.22 7.18
CA MET A 84 -3.51 14.55 5.77
C MET A 84 -4.72 15.29 5.19
N ASP A 85 -5.94 14.87 5.55
CA ASP A 85 -7.18 15.51 5.11
C ASP A 85 -7.29 16.94 5.67
N ASP A 86 -7.07 17.11 6.99
CA ASP A 86 -7.08 18.40 7.68
C ASP A 86 -6.08 19.40 7.08
N ASN A 87 -4.97 18.90 6.54
CA ASN A 87 -3.93 19.71 5.91
C ASN A 87 -4.06 19.82 4.39
N GLY A 88 -5.13 19.31 3.78
CA GLY A 88 -5.36 19.38 2.33
C GLY A 88 -4.33 18.63 1.49
N GLN A 89 -3.75 17.55 2.04
CA GLN A 89 -2.69 16.76 1.41
C GLN A 89 -3.23 15.58 0.58
N ILE A 90 -4.53 15.31 0.64
CA ILE A 90 -5.19 14.29 -0.17
C ILE A 90 -5.64 14.93 -1.48
N SER A 91 -4.99 14.56 -2.58
CA SER A 91 -5.32 15.06 -3.92
C SER A 91 -6.57 14.37 -4.48
N ASN A 92 -7.30 15.05 -5.37
CA ASN A 92 -8.41 14.45 -6.09
C ASN A 92 -7.87 13.47 -7.15
N SER A 93 -8.28 12.20 -7.08
CA SER A 93 -7.85 11.16 -8.03
C SER A 93 -8.36 11.41 -9.46
N ASP A 94 -9.51 12.07 -9.62
CA ASP A 94 -10.11 12.33 -10.94
C ASP A 94 -9.27 13.29 -11.81
N GLU A 95 -8.25 13.94 -11.24
CA GLU A 95 -7.33 14.81 -11.97
C GLU A 95 -6.29 14.03 -12.79
N SER A 96 -6.26 12.70 -12.69
CA SER A 96 -5.26 11.85 -13.32
C SER A 96 -5.82 10.48 -13.72
N ASP A 97 -5.64 10.10 -14.99
CA ASP A 97 -6.25 8.88 -15.58
C ASP A 97 -5.29 7.67 -15.70
N TRP A 98 -4.03 7.81 -15.30
CA TRP A 98 -3.03 6.77 -15.60
C TRP A 98 -3.30 5.46 -14.85
N GLU A 99 -3.87 5.53 -13.65
CA GLU A 99 -4.27 4.36 -12.86
C GLU A 99 -5.38 3.59 -13.57
N ASP A 100 -6.41 4.29 -14.06
CA ASP A 100 -7.52 3.69 -14.81
C ASP A 100 -7.02 2.99 -16.07
N ARG A 101 -6.15 3.64 -16.83
CA ARG A 101 -5.55 3.05 -18.04
C ARG A 101 -4.72 1.80 -17.73
N LEU A 102 -3.99 1.80 -16.61
CA LEU A 102 -3.20 0.65 -16.19
C LEU A 102 -4.09 -0.51 -15.70
N ILE A 103 -5.16 -0.21 -14.97
CA ILE A 103 -6.15 -1.19 -14.52
C ILE A 103 -6.85 -1.85 -15.71
N GLU A 104 -7.28 -1.05 -16.70
CA GLU A 104 -7.92 -1.56 -17.91
C GLU A 104 -6.97 -2.46 -18.70
N ALA A 105 -5.72 -2.01 -18.90
CA ALA A 105 -4.69 -2.81 -19.55
C ALA A 105 -4.48 -4.15 -18.83
N GLN A 106 -4.33 -4.13 -17.50
CA GLN A 106 -4.11 -5.34 -16.71
C GLN A 106 -5.30 -6.31 -16.79
N ARG A 107 -6.53 -5.81 -16.73
CA ARG A 107 -7.75 -6.63 -16.84
C ARG A 107 -7.95 -7.20 -18.25
N SER A 108 -7.34 -6.60 -19.26
CA SER A 108 -7.37 -7.12 -20.63
C SER A 108 -6.36 -8.25 -20.88
N VAL A 109 -5.37 -8.42 -20.00
CA VAL A 109 -4.36 -9.49 -20.12
C VAL A 109 -5.04 -10.86 -20.05
N GLY A 110 -4.79 -11.70 -21.04
CA GLY A 110 -5.36 -13.05 -21.09
C GLY A 110 -6.80 -13.11 -21.62
N ASN A 111 -7.38 -12.01 -22.09
CA ASN A 111 -8.59 -12.02 -22.92
C ASN A 111 -8.27 -12.60 -24.31
N VAL A 112 -8.05 -13.90 -24.35
CA VAL A 112 -7.87 -14.66 -25.58
C VAL A 112 -9.24 -15.13 -26.02
N SER A 113 -9.76 -14.54 -27.10
CA SER A 113 -10.92 -15.11 -27.80
C SER A 113 -10.42 -16.30 -28.61
N ILE A 114 -10.65 -17.50 -28.10
CA ILE A 114 -10.43 -18.74 -28.85
C ILE A 114 -11.68 -18.94 -29.73
N PRO A 115 -11.51 -19.12 -31.05
CA PRO A 115 -12.63 -19.31 -31.98
C PRO A 115 -13.47 -20.57 -31.69
#